data_AF-A0A443RXC7-F1
#
_entry.id   AF-A0A443RXC7-F1
#
_cell.length_a   1.000
_cell.length_b   1.000
_cell.length_c   1.000
_cell.angle_alpha   90.00
_cell.angle_beta   90.00
_cell.angle_gamma   90.00
#
_symmetry.space_group_name_H-M   'P 1'
#
loop_
_entity.id
_entity.type
_entity.pdbx_description
1 polymer ?
#
loop_
_entity_poly.entity_id
_entity_poly.type
_entity_poly.pdbx_seq_one_letter_code
_entity_poly.pdbx_strand_id
1 'polypeptide(L)'
;NKFFPERFAEHNSPAVFLPFALGPRNCIGQRFAMIEVKIILSHIFRNFTISCKETVDEVKTSADAISKPITPISIKFKNIHC
;
A
#
# COMPACT_ATOMS: atom_id res chain seq x y z
N ASN A 1 -7.61 14.18 3.34
CA ASN A 1 -7.17 12.76 3.41
C ASN A 1 -8.03 11.87 2.53
N LYS A 2 -7.93 11.98 1.20
CA LYS A 2 -8.70 11.16 0.25
C LYS A 2 -7.76 10.22 -0.50
N PHE A 3 -8.10 8.94 -0.57
CA PHE A 3 -7.41 7.97 -1.43
C PHE A 3 -7.86 8.17 -2.88
N PHE A 4 -6.93 8.53 -3.77
CA PHE A 4 -7.21 8.82 -5.18
C PHE A 4 -6.08 8.26 -6.07
N PRO A 5 -6.14 6.99 -6.48
CA PRO A 5 -5.09 6.33 -7.27
C PRO A 5 -4.83 6.97 -8.63
N GLU A 6 -5.85 7.54 -9.25
CA GLU A 6 -5.81 8.06 -10.63
C GLU A 6 -4.81 9.23 -10.77
N ARG A 7 -4.47 9.92 -9.67
CA ARG A 7 -3.43 10.96 -9.64
C ARG A 7 -2.07 10.50 -10.18
N PHE A 8 -1.78 9.20 -10.14
CA PHE A 8 -0.53 8.65 -10.64
C PHE A 8 -0.50 8.47 -12.16
N ALA A 9 -1.64 8.63 -12.85
CA ALA A 9 -1.70 8.68 -14.31
C ALA A 9 -1.25 10.05 -14.85
N GLU A 10 -1.27 11.09 -14.02
CA GLU A 10 -0.81 12.43 -14.36
C GLU A 10 0.73 12.52 -14.28
N HIS A 11 1.34 13.26 -15.21
CA HIS A 11 2.79 13.53 -15.20
C HIS A 11 3.13 14.53 -14.10
N ASN A 12 3.39 14.00 -12.91
CA ASN A 12 3.83 14.79 -11.75
C ASN A 12 5.36 14.94 -11.72
N SER A 13 5.84 16.00 -11.06
CA SER A 13 7.27 16.18 -10.83
C SER A 13 7.86 14.99 -10.05
N PRO A 14 9.05 14.47 -10.45
CA PRO A 14 9.65 13.27 -9.85
C PRO A 14 9.88 13.33 -8.33
N ALA A 15 9.93 14.53 -7.75
CA ALA A 15 10.25 14.74 -6.33
C ALA A 15 9.02 14.86 -5.41
N VAL A 16 7.79 14.75 -5.93
CA VAL A 16 6.56 14.92 -5.14
C VAL A 16 6.20 13.64 -4.35
N PHE A 17 6.72 12.49 -4.76
CA PHE A 17 6.43 11.20 -4.11
C PHE A 17 7.67 10.29 -4.08
N LEU A 18 8.28 10.13 -2.90
CA LEU A 18 9.59 9.47 -2.72
C LEU A 18 9.58 8.33 -1.68
N PRO A 19 8.70 7.31 -1.79
CA PRO A 19 8.61 6.24 -0.80
C PRO A 19 9.85 5.33 -0.74
N PHE A 20 10.69 5.34 -1.78
CA PHE A 20 11.93 4.57 -1.87
C PHE A 20 13.19 5.46 -1.95
N ALA A 21 13.05 6.74 -1.58
CA ALA A 21 14.03 7.80 -1.81
C ALA A 21 14.38 8.01 -3.31
N LEU A 22 15.36 8.87 -3.60
CA LEU A 22 15.84 9.23 -4.94
C LEU A 22 17.37 9.27 -4.97
N GLY A 23 17.97 9.02 -6.14
CA GLY A 23 19.40 9.14 -6.36
C GLY A 23 20.18 7.84 -6.10
N PRO A 24 21.52 7.89 -6.01
CA PRO A 24 22.39 6.70 -5.95
C PRO A 24 22.25 5.88 -4.66
N ARG A 25 21.58 6.43 -3.64
CA ARG A 25 21.30 5.78 -2.35
C ARG A 25 19.80 5.51 -2.17
N ASN A 26 19.05 5.36 -3.26
CA ASN A 26 17.67 4.90 -3.18
C ASN A 26 17.60 3.44 -2.69
N CYS A 27 16.39 2.98 -2.36
CA CYS A 27 16.21 1.61 -1.91
C CYS A 27 16.60 0.61 -3.02
N ILE A 28 17.66 -0.17 -2.76
CA ILE A 28 18.11 -1.24 -3.66
C ILE A 28 17.01 -2.29 -3.95
N GLY A 29 16.10 -2.47 -2.97
CA GLY A 29 14.97 -3.39 -3.07
C GLY A 29 13.74 -2.83 -3.78
N GLN A 30 13.75 -1.58 -4.27
CA GLN A 30 12.56 -0.93 -4.85
C GLN A 30 11.87 -1.79 -5.93
N ARG A 31 12.64 -2.33 -6.87
CA ARG A 31 12.08 -3.15 -7.97
C ARG A 31 11.48 -4.45 -7.44
N PHE A 32 12.18 -5.11 -6.52
CA PHE A 32 11.74 -6.36 -5.90
C PHE A 32 10.44 -6.16 -5.12
N ALA A 33 10.41 -5.18 -4.21
CA ALA A 33 9.23 -4.87 -3.39
C ALA A 33 7.99 -4.52 -4.24
N MET A 34 8.18 -3.76 -5.33
CA MET A 34 7.08 -3.42 -6.24
C MET A 34 6.52 -4.63 -7.00
N ILE A 35 7.38 -5.58 -7.39
CA ILE A 35 6.93 -6.82 -8.03
C ILE A 35 6.19 -7.69 -7.03
N GLU A 36 6.75 -7.90 -5.85
CA GLU A 36 6.17 -8.71 -4.78
C GLU A 36 4.77 -8.23 -4.40
N VAL A 37 4.61 -6.93 -4.11
CA VAL A 37 3.31 -6.34 -3.74
C VAL A 37 2.30 -6.47 -4.88
N LYS A 38 2.71 -6.26 -6.15
CA LYS A 38 1.80 -6.44 -7.30
C LYS A 38 1.33 -7.88 -7.44
N ILE A 39 2.20 -8.85 -7.23
CA ILE A 39 1.84 -10.28 -7.30
C ILE A 39 0.83 -10.61 -6.21
N ILE A 40 1.12 -10.22 -4.95
CA ILE A 40 0.23 -10.49 -3.81
C ILE A 40 -1.14 -9.84 -4.03
N LEU A 41 -1.18 -8.54 -4.37
CA LEU A 41 -2.43 -7.84 -4.62
C LEU A 41 -3.21 -8.43 -5.79
N SER A 42 -2.52 -8.80 -6.87
CA SER A 42 -3.17 -9.40 -8.03
C SER A 42 -3.76 -10.77 -7.70
N HIS A 43 -3.09 -11.57 -6.88
CA HIS A 43 -3.63 -12.84 -6.41
C HIS A 43 -4.87 -12.62 -5.52
N ILE A 44 -4.80 -11.68 -4.59
CA ILE A 44 -5.91 -11.37 -3.69
C ILE A 44 -7.13 -10.90 -4.49
N PHE A 45 -6.99 -9.90 -5.37
CA PHE A 45 -8.13 -9.34 -6.11
C PHE A 45 -8.77 -10.30 -7.10
N ARG A 46 -8.02 -11.30 -7.61
CA ARG A 46 -8.58 -12.32 -8.50
C ARG A 46 -9.43 -13.36 -7.77
N ASN A 47 -9.20 -13.57 -6.47
CA ASN A 47 -9.80 -14.69 -5.73
C ASN A 47 -10.68 -14.25 -4.56
N PHE A 48 -10.54 -13.02 -4.06
CA PHE A 48 -11.19 -12.57 -2.84
C PHE A 48 -11.78 -11.17 -2.96
N THR A 49 -12.95 -10.98 -2.36
CA THR A 49 -13.44 -9.67 -1.93
C THR A 49 -12.98 -9.42 -0.50
N ILE A 50 -12.49 -8.21 -0.23
CA ILE A 50 -11.92 -7.83 1.06
C ILE A 50 -12.84 -6.81 1.74
N SER A 51 -13.01 -6.92 3.06
CA SER A 51 -13.60 -5.86 3.88
C SER A 51 -12.77 -5.59 5.13
N CYS A 52 -12.79 -4.35 5.60
CA CYS A 52 -12.10 -3.88 6.79
C CYS A 52 -13.15 -3.43 7.81
N LYS A 53 -12.92 -3.68 9.10
CA LYS A 53 -13.81 -3.21 10.17
C LYS A 53 -13.53 -1.75 10.52
N GLU A 54 -12.26 -1.40 10.58
CA GLU A 54 -11.77 -0.10 11.00
C GLU A 54 -11.92 0.94 9.87
N THR A 55 -12.21 2.19 10.26
CA THR A 55 -12.24 3.35 9.36
C THR A 55 -10.86 4.00 9.26
N VAL A 56 -10.63 4.83 8.23
CA VAL A 56 -9.33 5.46 7.98
C VAL A 56 -8.89 6.34 9.17
N ASP A 57 -9.82 7.03 9.83
CA ASP A 57 -9.50 7.93 10.95
C ASP A 57 -9.19 7.17 12.25
N GLU A 58 -9.61 5.91 12.36
CA GLU A 58 -9.30 5.05 13.50
C GLU A 58 -7.90 4.43 13.41
N VAL A 59 -7.38 4.24 12.19
CA VAL A 59 -6.07 3.62 11.96
C VAL A 59 -4.96 4.64 12.23
N LYS A 60 -4.41 4.61 13.45
CA LYS A 60 -3.27 5.43 13.84
C LYS A 60 -1.95 4.77 13.44
N THR A 61 -1.01 5.60 13.01
CA THR A 61 0.32 5.18 12.55
C THR A 61 1.37 5.48 13.63
N SER A 62 2.33 4.59 13.84
CA SER A 62 3.41 4.78 14.80
C SER A 62 4.54 5.65 14.23
N ALA A 63 5.28 6.29 15.12
CA ALA A 63 6.48 7.08 14.81
C ALA A 63 7.76 6.29 15.11
N ASP A 64 7.81 5.02 14.68
CA ASP A 64 9.00 4.17 14.81
C ASP A 64 9.94 4.33 13.59
N ALA A 65 11.04 3.58 13.55
CA ALA A 65 11.95 3.53 12.40
C ALA A 65 11.25 3.16 11.07
N ILE A 66 10.14 2.42 11.14
CA ILE A 66 9.24 2.17 10.03
C ILE A 66 7.82 2.58 10.43
N SER A 67 7.12 3.24 9.51
CA SER A 67 5.72 3.58 9.67
C SER A 67 4.86 2.32 9.60
N LYS A 68 4.09 2.05 10.65
CA LYS A 68 3.17 0.92 10.75
C LYS A 68 1.92 1.28 11.56
N PRO A 69 0.80 0.55 11.43
CA PRO A 69 -0.34 0.71 12.32
C PRO A 69 0.03 0.42 13.79
N ILE A 70 -0.46 1.25 14.72
CA ILE A 70 -0.25 1.05 16.16
C ILE A 70 -1.06 -0.16 16.66
N THR A 71 -2.25 -0.35 16.10
CA THR A 71 -3.14 -1.47 16.41
C THR A 71 -3.29 -2.38 15.19
N PRO A 72 -3.50 -3.70 15.39
CA PRO A 72 -3.82 -4.61 14.31
C PRO A 72 -5.06 -4.17 13.53
N ILE A 73 -5.07 -4.38 12.21
CA ILE A 73 -6.21 -4.10 11.33
C ILE A 73 -6.94 -5.40 11.03
N SER A 74 -8.26 -5.42 11.23
CA SER A 74 -9.10 -6.60 11.08
C SER A 74 -9.61 -6.71 9.64
N ILE A 75 -8.95 -7.55 8.84
CA ILE A 75 -9.30 -7.77 7.43
C ILE A 75 -10.07 -9.08 7.27
N LYS A 76 -11.22 -9.03 6.59
CA LYS A 76 -12.01 -10.21 6.22
C LYS A 76 -11.86 -10.49 4.73
N PHE A 77 -11.61 -11.75 4.41
CA PHE A 77 -11.53 -12.26 3.03
C PHE A 77 -12.75 -13.12 2.74
N LYS A 78 -13.44 -12.84 1.64
CA LYS A 78 -14.52 -13.67 1.10
C LYS A 78 -14.09 -14.18 -0.27
N ASN A 79 -14.00 -15.50 -0.44
CA ASN A 79 -13.67 -16.09 -1.75
C ASN A 79 -14.79 -15.77 -2.76
N ILE A 80 -14.42 -15.38 -3.98
CA ILE A 80 -15.39 -15.04 -5.04
C ILE A 80 -15.81 -16.24 -5.88
N HIS A 81 -15.09 -17.37 -5.75
CA HIS A 81 -15.34 -18.60 -6.49
C HIS A 81 -16.16 -19.63 -5.69
N CYS A 82 -16.60 -19.28 -4.48
CA CYS A 82 -17.41 -20.12 -3.60
C CYS A 82 -18.81 -19.53 -3.40
#